data_AF-A0A942RUZ9-F1
#
_entry.id   AF-A0A942RUZ9-F1
#
_cell.length_a   1.000
_cell.length_b   1.000
_cell.length_c   1.000
_cell.angle_alpha   90.00
_cell.angle_beta   90.00
_cell.angle_gamma   90.00
#
_symmetry.space_group_name_H-M   'P 1'
#
loop_
_entity.id
_entity.type
_entity.pdbx_description
1 polymer ?
#
loop_
_entity_poly.entity_id
_entity_poly.type
_entity_poly.pdbx_seq_one_letter_code
_entity_poly.pdbx_strand_id
1 'polypeptide(L)'
;MSNFILKLKHKWKVNWLQFTLIITTFALGGSSCGYLGRKILNFTSLEKGLLYYIIYILLMTLLWPFCVLFISIFLGQYRFFKDYIQKISKRMFGSSKG
;
A
#
# COMPACT_ATOMS: atom_id res chain seq x y z
N MET A 1 -3.61 -24.85 5.71
CA MET A 1 -3.76 -23.43 5.33
C MET A 1 -3.88 -22.45 6.52
N SER A 2 -4.15 -22.90 7.76
CA SER A 2 -4.47 -22.04 8.92
C SER A 2 -3.29 -21.29 9.56
N ASN A 3 -2.07 -21.83 9.52
CA ASN A 3 -0.95 -21.29 10.32
C ASN A 3 -0.45 -19.89 9.89
N PHE A 4 -0.52 -19.53 8.60
CA PHE A 4 -0.01 -18.25 8.11
C PHE A 4 -0.92 -17.07 8.48
N ILE A 5 -2.23 -17.24 8.29
CA ILE A 5 -3.23 -16.20 8.58
C ILE A 5 -3.24 -15.90 10.09
N LEU A 6 -3.15 -16.93 10.92
CA LEU A 6 -3.05 -16.79 12.38
C LEU A 6 -1.75 -16.05 12.78
N LYS A 7 -0.61 -16.35 12.16
CA LYS A 7 0.64 -15.62 12.39
C LYS A 7 0.53 -14.15 12.03
N LEU A 8 -0.10 -13.80 10.90
CA LEU A 8 -0.31 -12.40 10.50
C LEU A 8 -1.26 -11.68 11.44
N LYS A 9 -2.40 -12.29 11.78
CA LYS A 9 -3.36 -11.75 12.75
C LYS A 9 -2.68 -11.46 14.09
N HIS A 10 -1.89 -12.40 14.59
CA HIS A 10 -1.14 -12.27 15.84
C HIS A 10 -0.06 -11.19 15.76
N LYS A 11 0.69 -11.13 14.65
CA LYS A 11 1.73 -10.11 14.42
C LYS A 11 1.14 -8.69 14.36
N TRP A 12 -0.05 -8.56 13.79
CA TRP A 12 -0.75 -7.27 13.65
C TRP A 12 -1.66 -6.95 14.83
N LYS A 13 -1.91 -7.91 15.73
CA LYS A 13 -2.79 -7.78 16.91
C LYS A 13 -4.19 -7.27 16.57
N VAL A 14 -4.77 -7.78 15.47
CA VAL A 14 -6.07 -7.35 14.94
C VAL A 14 -7.14 -8.41 15.14
N ASN A 15 -8.40 -7.99 15.28
CA ASN A 15 -9.52 -8.92 15.31
C ASN A 15 -9.90 -9.42 13.90
N TRP A 16 -10.83 -10.38 13.79
CA TRP A 16 -11.17 -10.98 12.49
C TRP A 16 -11.78 -10.02 11.48
N LEU A 17 -12.67 -9.12 11.93
CA LEU A 17 -13.23 -8.08 11.07
C LEU A 17 -12.14 -7.12 10.57
N GLN A 18 -11.28 -6.64 11.47
CA GLN A 18 -10.16 -5.76 11.12
C GLN A 18 -9.21 -6.42 10.12
N PHE A 19 -8.88 -7.69 10.32
CA PHE A 19 -8.03 -8.44 9.40
C PHE A 19 -8.63 -8.49 7.98
N THR A 20 -9.91 -8.84 7.86
CA THR A 20 -10.59 -8.84 6.55
C THR A 20 -10.59 -7.45 5.92
N LEU A 21 -10.92 -6.40 6.68
CA LEU A 21 -10.92 -5.03 6.18
C LEU A 21 -9.52 -4.58 5.72
N ILE A 22 -8.46 -4.98 6.44
CA ILE A 22 -7.07 -4.69 6.07
C ILE A 22 -6.71 -5.36 4.74
N ILE A 23 -7.04 -6.64 4.56
CA ILE A 23 -6.79 -7.36 3.30
C ILE A 23 -7.58 -6.73 2.15
N THR A 24 -8.85 -6.39 2.38
CA THR A 24 -9.67 -5.66 1.40
C THR A 24 -9.07 -4.30 1.07
N THR A 25 -8.58 -3.56 2.06
CA THR A 25 -7.91 -2.26 1.85
C THR A 25 -6.64 -2.43 1.01
N PHE A 26 -5.85 -3.48 1.26
CA PHE A 26 -4.66 -3.77 0.44
C PHE A 26 -5.02 -4.11 -1.00
N ALA A 27 -6.06 -4.93 -1.22
CA ALA A 27 -6.52 -5.28 -2.55
C ALA A 27 -7.03 -4.04 -3.30
N LEU A 28 -7.94 -3.29 -2.69
CA LEU A 28 -8.50 -2.06 -3.28
C LEU A 28 -7.43 -0.99 -3.49
N GLY A 29 -6.53 -0.79 -2.52
CA GLY A 29 -5.46 0.20 -2.58
C GLY A 29 -4.43 -0.14 -3.66
N GLY A 30 -4.07 -1.42 -3.77
CA GLY A 30 -3.18 -1.92 -4.82
C GLY A 30 -3.78 -1.77 -6.22
N SER A 31 -5.04 -2.20 -6.41
CA SER A 31 -5.75 -2.04 -7.68
C SER A 31 -5.93 -0.57 -8.07
N SER A 32 -6.30 0.29 -7.11
CA SER A 32 -6.48 1.73 -7.34
C SER A 32 -5.18 2.40 -7.72
N CYS A 33 -4.09 2.11 -6.99
CA CYS A 33 -2.75 2.60 -7.33
C CYS A 33 -2.40 2.18 -8.77
N GLY A 34 -2.51 0.89 -9.08
CA GLY A 34 -2.30 0.29 -10.41
C GLY A 34 -3.02 1.00 -11.54
N TYR A 35 -4.30 1.31 -11.33
CA TYR A 35 -5.10 2.06 -12.27
C TYR A 35 -4.63 3.52 -12.40
N LEU A 36 -4.39 4.19 -11.27
CA LEU A 36 -4.05 5.62 -11.24
C LEU A 36 -2.69 5.89 -11.88
N GLY A 37 -1.68 5.09 -11.60
CA GLY A 37 -0.37 5.29 -12.22
C GLY A 37 -0.32 4.92 -13.70
N ARG A 38 -1.17 4.00 -14.18
CA ARG A 38 -1.39 3.82 -15.63
C ARG A 38 -2.04 5.06 -16.23
N LYS A 39 -3.02 5.63 -15.55
CA LYS A 39 -3.70 6.86 -15.98
C LYS A 39 -2.75 8.05 -16.03
N ILE A 40 -1.90 8.23 -15.01
CA ILE A 40 -0.88 9.28 -14.96
C ILE A 40 0.13 9.11 -16.11
N LEU A 41 0.63 7.90 -16.33
CA LEU A 41 1.54 7.66 -17.45
C LEU A 41 0.89 7.81 -18.82
N ASN A 42 -0.41 7.54 -18.97
CA ASN A 42 -1.09 7.80 -20.23
C ASN A 42 -1.22 9.30 -20.55
N PHE A 43 -1.16 10.18 -19.54
CA PHE A 43 -1.07 11.63 -19.77
C PHE A 43 0.33 12.08 -20.19
N THR A 44 1.34 11.25 -19.93
CA THR A 44 2.68 11.45 -20.45
C THR A 44 2.75 10.75 -21.81
N SER A 45 3.23 11.41 -22.87
CA SER A 45 3.36 10.77 -24.19
C SER A 45 4.50 9.73 -24.25
N LEU A 46 4.75 9.01 -23.15
CA LEU A 46 5.78 7.97 -23.06
C LEU A 46 5.36 6.73 -23.86
N GLU A 47 6.25 6.29 -24.74
CA GLU A 47 6.11 5.01 -25.42
C GLU A 47 6.20 3.85 -24.44
N LYS A 48 5.46 2.77 -24.72
CA LYS A 48 5.44 1.53 -23.92
C LYS A 48 6.72 0.72 -24.10
N GLY A 49 7.84 1.27 -23.67
CA GLY A 49 9.16 0.63 -23.61
C GLY A 49 9.60 0.28 -22.19
N LEU A 50 10.85 -0.15 -22.04
CA LEU A 50 11.44 -0.49 -20.75
C LEU A 50 11.39 0.69 -19.76
N LEU A 51 11.63 1.91 -20.25
CA LEU A 51 11.55 3.15 -19.47
C LEU A 51 10.15 3.39 -18.88
N TYR A 52 9.09 3.13 -19.66
CA TYR A 52 7.71 3.24 -19.19
C TYR A 52 7.45 2.33 -17.99
N TYR A 53 7.91 1.08 -18.04
CA TYR A 53 7.70 0.14 -16.94
C TYR A 53 8.52 0.50 -15.70
N ILE A 54 9.75 0.99 -15.85
CA ILE A 54 10.54 1.50 -14.72
C ILE A 54 9.80 2.65 -14.03
N ILE A 55 9.38 3.66 -14.80
CA ILE A 55 8.67 4.82 -14.26
C ILE A 55 7.34 4.39 -13.66
N TYR A 56 6.63 3.46 -14.28
CA TYR A 56 5.39 2.88 -13.75
C TYR A 56 5.62 2.27 -12.37
N ILE A 57 6.63 1.42 -12.19
CA ILE A 57 6.90 0.78 -10.90
C ILE A 57 7.28 1.81 -9.83
N LEU A 58 8.13 2.78 -10.17
CA LEU A 58 8.52 3.86 -9.25
C LEU A 58 7.32 4.70 -8.81
N LEU A 59 6.49 5.08 -9.77
CA LEU A 59 5.29 5.88 -9.54
C LEU A 59 4.27 5.09 -8.69
N MET A 60 4.05 3.82 -9.00
CA MET A 60 3.19 2.94 -8.20
C MET A 60 3.66 2.81 -6.76
N THR A 61 4.96 2.63 -6.57
CA THR A 61 5.54 2.47 -5.24
C THR A 61 5.35 3.73 -4.40
N LEU A 62 5.51 4.91 -5.03
CA LEU A 62 5.31 6.19 -4.36
C LEU A 62 3.83 6.50 -4.11
N LEU A 63 2.95 6.11 -5.03
CA LEU A 63 1.52 6.40 -5.00
C LEU A 63 0.74 5.46 -4.06
N TRP A 64 1.22 4.23 -3.90
CA TRP A 64 0.60 3.20 -3.08
C TRP A 64 0.25 3.63 -1.64
N PRO A 65 1.15 4.26 -0.83
CA PRO A 65 0.80 4.67 0.53
C PRO A 65 -0.35 5.68 0.54
N PHE A 66 -0.48 6.54 -0.47
CA PHE A 66 -1.59 7.48 -0.59
C PHE A 66 -2.91 6.75 -0.89
N CYS A 67 -2.91 5.83 -1.86
CA CYS A 67 -4.10 5.05 -2.21
C CYS A 67 -4.60 4.18 -1.04
N VAL A 68 -3.68 3.50 -0.35
CA VAL A 68 -4.02 2.66 0.80
C VAL A 68 -4.58 3.50 1.95
N LEU A 69 -3.96 4.65 2.25
CA LEU A 69 -4.49 5.55 3.28
C LEU A 69 -5.87 6.10 2.91
N PHE A 70 -6.08 6.51 1.67
CA PHE A 70 -7.36 7.02 1.21
C PHE A 70 -8.49 6.00 1.40
N ILE A 71 -8.28 4.77 0.94
CA ILE A 71 -9.29 3.71 1.06
C ILE A 71 -9.50 3.29 2.52
N SER A 72 -8.44 3.32 3.33
CA SER A 72 -8.52 3.00 4.75
C SER A 72 -9.38 3.98 5.57
N ILE A 73 -9.61 5.21 5.07
CA ILE A 73 -10.52 6.19 5.69
C ILE A 73 -11.97 5.67 5.59
N PHE A 74 -12.39 5.20 4.41
CA PHE A 74 -13.74 4.68 4.20
C PHE A 74 -13.99 3.37 4.96
N LEU A 75 -12.96 2.54 5.13
CA LEU A 75 -13.05 1.25 5.84
C LEU A 75 -12.78 1.36 7.35
N GLY A 76 -12.50 2.57 7.86
CA GLY A 76 -12.23 2.81 9.29
C GLY A 76 -10.90 2.23 9.81
N GLN A 77 -9.98 1.83 8.93
CA GLN A 77 -8.66 1.26 9.28
C GLN A 77 -7.51 2.28 9.18
N TYR A 78 -7.82 3.58 9.05
CA TYR A 78 -6.82 4.63 8.84
C TYR A 78 -5.68 4.64 9.89
N ARG A 79 -6.01 4.53 11.18
CA ARG A 79 -5.00 4.54 12.25
C ARG A 79 -4.01 3.38 12.11
N PHE A 80 -4.52 2.18 11.81
CA PHE A 80 -3.68 1.00 11.56
C PHE A 80 -2.72 1.22 10.38
N PHE A 81 -3.23 1.70 9.25
CA PHE A 81 -2.41 1.90 8.05
C PHE A 81 -1.42 3.04 8.20
N LYS A 82 -1.78 4.12 8.89
CA LYS A 82 -0.86 5.20 9.23
C LYS A 82 0.32 4.68 10.07
N ASP A 83 0.03 3.94 11.13
CA ASP A 83 1.08 3.37 12.00
C ASP A 83 1.94 2.33 11.24
N TYR A 84 1.31 1.53 10.38
CA TYR A 84 1.98 0.55 9.53
C TYR A 84 2.94 1.23 8.54
N ILE A 85 2.49 2.25 7.80
CA ILE A 85 3.31 3.01 6.86
C ILE A 85 4.42 3.76 7.58
N GLN A 86 4.14 4.40 8.72
CA GLN A 86 5.16 5.05 9.53
C GLN A 86 6.24 4.07 9.98
N LYS A 87 5.86 2.86 10.40
CA LYS A 87 6.82 1.81 10.79
C LYS A 87 7.68 1.34 9.62
N ILE A 88 7.12 1.22 8.42
CA ILE A 88 7.88 0.89 7.21
C ILE A 88 8.81 2.04 6.83
N SER A 89 8.29 3.27 6.81
CA SER A 89 9.07 4.47 6.50
C SER A 89 10.25 4.63 7.45
N LYS A 90 10.07 4.39 8.76
CA LYS A 90 11.16 4.38 9.74
C LYS A 90 12.20 3.28 9.50
N ARG A 91 11.85 2.18 8.82
CA ARG A 91 12.80 1.12 8.46
C ARG A 91 13.53 1.41 7.14
N MET A 92 12.84 2.01 6.19
CA MET A 92 13.39 2.33 4.87
C MET A 92 14.23 3.61 4.87
N PHE A 93 13.76 4.64 5.58
CA PHE A 93 14.36 5.98 5.60
C PHE A 93 14.88 6.40 6.99
N GLY A 94 14.68 5.56 8.01
CA GLY A 94 15.21 5.84 9.34
C GLY A 94 16.73 5.71 9.35
N SER A 95 17.39 6.84 9.10
CA SER A 95 18.62 7.18 9.81
C SER A 95 18.36 7.07 11.31
N SER A 96 19.20 6.29 11.98
CA SER A 96 19.43 6.39 13.41
C SER A 96 19.72 7.86 13.77
N LYS A 97 18.78 8.54 14.43
CA LYS A 97 19.07 9.74 15.21
C LYS A 97 18.13 9.77 16.41
N GLY A 98 18.72 9.56 17.59
CA GLY A 98 18.11 9.77 18.92
C GLY A 98 17.81 8.49 19.65
#